data_AF-A0A673B016-F1
#
_entry.id   AF-A0A673B016-F1
#
_cell.length_a   1.000
_cell.length_b   1.000
_cell.length_c   1.000
_cell.angle_alpha   90.00
_cell.angle_beta   90.00
_cell.angle_gamma   90.00
#
_symmetry.space_group_name_H-M   'P 1'
#
loop_
_entity.id
_entity.type
_entity.pdbx_description
1 polymer ?
#
loop_
_entity_poly.entity_id
_entity_poly.type
_entity_poly.pdbx_seq_one_letter_code
_entity_poly.pdbx_strand_id
1 'polypeptide(L)'
;ILAAGLSLACFILQLLMGFVFVVSGLIINFIQLCTCILWPINKQLYRRINCRLSYSLWSQLVMLLEWWSGTDCVLYTDQATVDKFGKEHVIIILNHNYEIDFLCGWTMCERFGVLGVSKGPK
;
A
#
# COMPACT_ATOMS: atom_id res chain seq x y z
N ILE A 1 27.87 -15.92 -17.71
CA ILE A 1 27.82 -14.52 -18.19
C ILE A 1 26.37 -14.05 -18.33
N LEU A 2 25.52 -14.72 -19.13
CA LEU A 2 24.10 -14.34 -19.28
C LEU A 2 23.31 -14.34 -17.95
N ALA A 3 23.42 -15.42 -17.16
CA ALA A 3 22.71 -15.52 -15.87
C ALA A 3 23.18 -14.47 -14.84
N ALA A 4 24.48 -14.16 -14.81
CA ALA A 4 25.05 -13.14 -13.94
C ALA A 4 24.63 -11.71 -14.37
N GLY A 5 24.49 -11.48 -15.69
CA GLY A 5 23.97 -10.24 -16.22
C GLY A 5 22.49 -10.03 -15.88
N LEU A 6 21.68 -11.09 -15.94
CA LEU A 6 20.27 -11.05 -15.55
C LEU A 6 20.08 -10.78 -14.05
N SER A 7 20.88 -11.42 -13.19
CA SER A 7 20.82 -11.18 -11.74
C SER A 7 21.21 -9.74 -11.37
N LEU A 8 22.20 -9.18 -12.05
CA LEU A 8 22.61 -7.79 -11.83
C LEU A 8 21.52 -6.80 -12.28
N ALA A 9 20.89 -7.05 -13.43
CA ALA A 9 19.78 -6.22 -13.91
C ALA A 9 18.59 -6.22 -12.94
N CYS A 10 18.18 -7.40 -12.45
CA CYS A 10 17.11 -7.51 -11.45
C CYS A 10 17.45 -6.74 -10.16
N PHE A 11 18.68 -6.86 -9.68
CA PHE A 11 19.14 -6.13 -8.50
C PHE A 11 19.09 -4.61 -8.69
N ILE A 12 19.54 -4.10 -9.84
CA ILE A 12 19.49 -2.66 -10.15
C ILE A 12 18.03 -2.17 -10.23
N LEU A 13 17.13 -2.96 -10.82
CA LEU A 13 15.71 -2.60 -10.90
C LEU A 13 15.06 -2.55 -9.50
N GLN A 14 15.35 -3.52 -8.63
CA GLN A 14 14.89 -3.51 -7.23
C GLN A 14 15.40 -2.28 -6.48
N LEU A 15 16.68 -1.93 -6.64
CA LEU A 15 17.27 -0.75 -6.04
C LEU A 15 16.58 0.53 -6.53
N LEU A 16 16.31 0.63 -7.83
CA LEU A 16 15.61 1.77 -8.43
C LEU A 16 14.18 1.90 -7.89
N MET A 17 13.43 0.81 -7.78
CA MET A 17 12.09 0.83 -7.19
C MET A 17 12.11 1.24 -5.72
N GLY A 18 13.07 0.72 -4.94
CA GLY A 18 13.27 1.12 -3.55
C GLY A 18 13.61 2.62 -3.43
N PHE A 19 14.45 3.13 -4.33
CA PHE A 19 14.76 4.56 -4.39
C PHE A 19 13.52 5.41 -4.71
N VAL A 20 12.72 5.02 -5.70
CA VAL A 20 11.46 5.70 -6.04
C VAL A 20 10.49 5.69 -4.86
N PHE A 21 10.39 4.58 -4.13
CA PHE A 21 9.56 4.48 -2.94
C PHE A 21 10.01 5.45 -1.83
N VAL A 22 11.31 5.50 -1.55
CA VAL A 22 11.87 6.42 -0.54
C VAL A 22 11.66 7.87 -0.94
N VAL A 23 11.97 8.24 -2.18
CA VAL A 23 11.78 9.62 -2.68
C VAL A 23 10.31 10.02 -2.66
N SER A 24 9.42 9.14 -3.11
CA SER A 24 7.97 9.36 -3.05
C SER A 24 7.50 9.54 -1.60
N GLY A 25 7.99 8.70 -0.68
CA GLY A 25 7.70 8.80 0.74
C GLY A 25 8.13 10.13 1.33
N LEU A 26 9.32 10.63 0.98
CA LEU A 26 9.81 11.94 1.44
C LEU A 26 8.95 13.08 0.90
N ILE A 27 8.64 13.07 -0.40
CA ILE A 27 7.79 14.08 -1.04
C ILE A 27 6.39 14.09 -0.41
N ILE A 28 5.79 12.90 -0.25
CA ILE A 28 4.46 12.76 0.33
C ILE A 28 4.45 13.26 1.78
N ASN A 29 5.38 12.83 2.62
CA ASN A 29 5.46 13.29 4.01
C ASN A 29 5.67 14.80 4.11
N PHE A 30 6.46 15.39 3.21
CA PHE A 30 6.62 16.84 3.13
C PHE A 30 5.29 17.54 2.79
N ILE A 31 4.54 17.05 1.80
CA ILE A 31 3.21 17.57 1.47
C ILE A 31 2.26 17.40 2.67
N GLN A 32 2.28 16.26 3.35
CA GLN A 32 1.47 16.02 4.55
C GLN A 32 1.78 17.04 5.65
N LEU A 33 3.06 17.38 5.85
CA LEU A 33 3.48 18.44 6.77
C LEU A 33 2.91 19.80 6.36
N CYS A 34 2.95 20.15 5.08
CA CYS A 34 2.33 21.38 4.58
C CYS A 34 0.81 21.39 4.80
N THR A 35 0.13 20.24 4.69
CA THR A 35 -1.32 20.14 4.94
C THR A 35 -1.70 20.36 6.41
N CYS A 36 -0.77 20.31 7.36
CA CYS A 36 -1.05 20.60 8.77
C CYS A 36 -1.63 22.01 8.97
N ILE A 37 -1.31 22.96 8.09
CA ILE A 37 -1.88 24.32 8.10
C ILE A 37 -3.40 24.29 7.85
N LEU A 38 -3.90 23.28 7.10
CA LEU A 38 -5.32 23.10 6.82
C LEU A 38 -6.09 22.48 7.99
N TRP A 39 -5.40 21.84 8.95
CA TRP A 39 -6.03 21.20 10.10
C TRP A 39 -6.96 22.15 10.89
N PRO A 40 -6.52 23.35 11.34
CA PRO A 40 -7.37 24.23 12.13
C PRO A 40 -8.56 24.80 11.33
N ILE A 41 -8.45 24.88 10.00
CA ILE A 41 -9.49 25.44 9.12
C ILE A 41 -10.55 24.39 8.78
N ASN A 42 -10.12 23.22 8.29
CA ASN A 42 -11.02 22.16 7.86
C ASN A 42 -10.40 20.77 8.09
N LYS A 43 -10.75 20.17 9.23
CA LYS A 43 -10.31 18.82 9.60
C LYS A 43 -10.72 17.74 8.60
N GLN A 44 -11.87 17.88 7.94
CA GLN A 44 -12.35 16.89 6.98
C GLN A 44 -11.52 16.92 5.70
N LEU A 45 -11.19 18.11 5.20
CA LEU A 45 -10.32 18.28 4.04
C LEU A 45 -8.91 17.76 4.33
N TYR A 46 -8.34 18.10 5.49
CA TYR A 46 -7.06 17.58 5.95
C TYR A 46 -7.02 16.04 5.92
N ARG A 47 -8.05 15.38 6.47
CA ARG A 47 -8.15 13.91 6.49
C ARG A 47 -8.26 13.31 5.08
N ARG A 48 -9.08 13.90 4.21
CA ARG A 48 -9.24 13.42 2.82
C ARG A 48 -7.94 13.51 2.02
N ILE A 49 -7.23 14.64 2.12
CA ILE A 49 -5.95 14.83 1.43
C ILE A 49 -4.92 13.80 1.94
N ASN A 50 -4.78 13.68 3.27
CA ASN A 50 -3.85 12.71 3.85
C ASN A 50 -4.18 11.27 3.47
N CYS A 51 -5.47 10.88 3.41
CA CYS A 51 -5.86 9.55 2.94
C CYS A 51 -5.44 9.31 1.50
N ARG A 52 -5.60 10.29 0.60
CA ARG A 52 -5.20 10.17 -0.81
C ARG A 52 -3.68 10.10 -0.98
N LEU A 53 -2.95 10.90 -0.20
CA LEU A 53 -1.49 10.87 -0.16
C LEU A 53 -0.98 9.51 0.34
N SER A 54 -1.51 9.01 1.45
CA SER A 54 -1.18 7.66 1.94
C SER A 54 -1.52 6.57 0.93
N TYR A 55 -2.70 6.65 0.29
CA TYR A 55 -3.09 5.73 -0.78
C TYR A 55 -2.00 5.64 -1.86
N SER A 56 -1.54 6.80 -2.36
CA SER A 56 -0.53 6.84 -3.42
C SER A 56 0.84 6.27 -3.04
N LEU A 57 1.18 6.26 -1.74
CA LEU A 57 2.41 5.63 -1.26
C LEU A 57 2.25 4.11 -1.19
N TRP A 58 1.15 3.65 -0.57
CA TRP A 58 0.88 2.23 -0.40
C TRP A 58 0.64 1.50 -1.72
N SER A 59 0.06 2.17 -2.73
CA SER A 59 -0.13 1.59 -4.06
C SER A 59 1.19 1.20 -4.73
N GLN A 60 2.32 1.84 -4.37
CA GLN A 60 3.65 1.44 -4.87
C GLN A 60 4.07 0.07 -4.35
N LEU A 61 3.72 -0.27 -3.10
CA LEU A 61 3.99 -1.58 -2.52
C LEU A 61 3.05 -2.66 -3.06
N VAL A 62 1.77 -2.32 -3.25
CA VAL A 62 0.82 -3.24 -3.91
C VAL A 62 1.25 -3.54 -5.34
N MET A 63 1.68 -2.52 -6.09
CA MET A 63 2.26 -2.71 -7.43
C MET A 63 3.51 -3.61 -7.38
N LEU A 64 4.39 -3.46 -6.39
CA LEU A 64 5.56 -4.34 -6.25
C LEU A 64 5.15 -5.81 -6.01
N LEU A 65 4.10 -6.03 -5.20
CA LEU A 65 3.59 -7.37 -4.93
C LEU A 65 2.94 -7.99 -6.19
N GLU A 66 1.95 -7.34 -6.78
CA GLU A 66 1.19 -7.93 -7.88
C GLU A 66 1.99 -7.92 -9.19
N TRP A 67 2.48 -6.75 -9.60
CA TRP A 67 3.08 -6.57 -10.92
C TRP A 67 4.53 -7.05 -10.99
N TRP A 68 5.36 -6.67 -10.02
CA TRP A 68 6.79 -7.01 -10.09
C TRP A 68 7.08 -8.44 -9.64
N SER A 69 6.45 -8.90 -8.54
CA SER A 69 6.67 -10.26 -8.05
C SER A 69 5.78 -11.32 -8.71
N GLY A 70 4.70 -10.90 -9.39
CA GLY A 70 3.73 -11.82 -9.99
C GLY A 70 2.93 -12.61 -8.94
N THR A 71 2.80 -12.09 -7.72
CA THR A 71 2.09 -12.78 -6.64
C THR A 71 0.58 -12.65 -6.82
N ASP A 72 -0.10 -13.78 -6.94
CA ASP A 72 -1.56 -13.85 -6.95
C ASP A 72 -2.10 -14.09 -5.53
N CYS A 73 -2.87 -13.11 -5.02
CA CYS A 73 -3.56 -13.21 -3.75
C CYS A 73 -5.01 -13.67 -3.96
N VAL A 74 -5.35 -14.89 -3.53
CA VAL A 74 -6.71 -15.44 -3.61
C VAL A 74 -7.33 -15.47 -2.22
N LEU A 75 -8.44 -14.75 -2.04
CA LEU A 75 -9.23 -14.77 -0.81
C LEU A 75 -10.43 -15.72 -0.96
N TYR A 76 -10.53 -16.69 -0.08
CA TYR A 76 -11.70 -17.57 0.03
C TYR A 76 -12.64 -17.06 1.12
N THR A 77 -13.87 -16.74 0.73
CA THR A 77 -14.92 -16.27 1.64
C THR A 77 -16.31 -16.51 1.03
N ASP A 78 -17.36 -16.39 1.82
CA ASP A 78 -18.74 -16.47 1.35
C ASP A 78 -19.20 -15.15 0.73
N GLN A 79 -20.20 -15.22 -0.17
CA GLN A 79 -20.70 -14.04 -0.88
C GLN A 79 -21.27 -12.97 0.06
N ALA A 80 -21.89 -13.37 1.19
CA ALA A 80 -22.47 -12.40 2.13
C ALA A 80 -21.38 -11.57 2.83
N THR A 81 -20.16 -12.11 2.96
CA THR A 81 -18.98 -11.37 3.43
C THR A 81 -18.41 -10.46 2.34
N VAL A 82 -18.34 -10.93 1.08
CA VAL A 82 -17.89 -10.10 -0.06
C VAL A 82 -18.73 -8.82 -0.18
N ASP A 83 -20.05 -8.93 0.00
CA ASP A 83 -20.98 -7.81 -0.13
C ASP A 83 -20.74 -6.70 0.91
N LYS A 84 -19.98 -6.99 1.98
CA LYS A 84 -19.63 -6.03 3.04
C LYS A 84 -18.27 -5.38 2.83
N PHE A 85 -17.43 -5.88 1.93
CA PHE A 85 -16.09 -5.34 1.71
C PHE A 85 -16.11 -3.86 1.31
N GLY A 86 -15.25 -3.07 1.96
CA GLY A 86 -15.15 -1.63 1.77
C GLY A 86 -16.31 -0.80 2.34
N LYS A 87 -17.35 -1.43 2.92
CA LYS A 87 -18.54 -0.73 3.45
C LYS A 87 -18.55 -0.62 4.97
N GLU A 88 -17.78 -1.44 5.66
CA GLU A 88 -17.69 -1.46 7.12
C GLU A 88 -16.25 -1.42 7.62
N HIS A 89 -16.08 -1.06 8.90
CA HIS A 89 -14.79 -1.11 9.56
C HIS A 89 -14.50 -2.55 9.98
N VAL A 90 -13.38 -3.11 9.50
CA VAL A 90 -12.96 -4.48 9.77
C VAL A 90 -11.57 -4.50 10.38
N ILE A 91 -11.32 -5.44 11.28
CA ILE A 91 -9.99 -5.77 11.77
C ILE A 91 -9.60 -7.11 11.15
N ILE A 92 -8.48 -7.13 10.43
CA ILE A 92 -7.92 -8.35 9.85
C ILE A 92 -6.90 -8.91 10.83
N ILE A 93 -7.11 -10.14 11.29
CA ILE A 93 -6.14 -10.87 12.11
C ILE A 93 -5.44 -11.86 11.20
N LEU A 94 -4.17 -11.61 10.93
CA LEU A 94 -3.31 -12.47 10.15
C LEU A 94 -2.58 -13.42 11.10
N ASN A 95 -2.53 -14.71 10.75
CA ASN A 95 -1.64 -15.64 11.43
C ASN A 95 -0.21 -15.35 10.94
N HIS A 96 0.46 -14.40 11.60
CA HIS A 96 1.69 -13.77 11.14
C HIS A 96 2.83 -14.78 11.00
N ASN A 97 2.98 -15.31 9.79
CA ASN A 97 4.09 -16.20 9.45
C ASN A 97 5.13 -15.47 8.60
N TYR A 98 4.71 -14.45 7.82
CA TYR A 98 5.60 -13.68 6.96
C TYR A 98 5.20 -12.20 6.88
N GLU A 99 6.18 -11.32 6.64
CA GLU A 99 5.95 -9.88 6.42
C GLU A 99 5.03 -9.61 5.21
N ILE A 100 5.03 -10.53 4.24
CA ILE A 100 4.20 -10.46 3.03
C ILE A 100 2.70 -10.56 3.34
N ASP A 101 2.30 -11.19 4.46
CA ASP A 101 0.90 -11.35 4.84
C ASP A 101 0.16 -10.00 4.90
N PHE A 102 0.88 -8.97 5.34
CA PHE A 102 0.34 -7.62 5.43
C PHE A 102 0.20 -6.96 4.06
N LEU A 103 1.16 -7.21 3.16
CA LEU A 103 1.10 -6.77 1.76
C LEU A 103 -0.09 -7.40 1.03
N CYS A 104 -0.36 -8.69 1.26
CA CYS A 104 -1.56 -9.37 0.75
C CYS A 104 -2.86 -8.71 1.25
N GLY A 105 -2.89 -8.31 2.52
CA GLY A 105 -4.03 -7.56 3.09
C GLY A 105 -4.24 -6.20 2.41
N TRP A 106 -3.15 -5.50 2.07
CA TRP A 106 -3.22 -4.24 1.33
C TRP A 106 -3.68 -4.39 -0.11
N THR A 107 -3.34 -5.49 -0.79
CA THR A 107 -3.90 -5.81 -2.11
C THR A 107 -5.42 -5.89 -2.08
N MET A 108 -6.00 -6.48 -1.02
CA MET A 108 -7.45 -6.47 -0.84
C MET A 108 -7.98 -5.05 -0.62
N CYS A 109 -7.29 -4.25 0.19
CA CYS A 109 -7.68 -2.85 0.42
C CYS A 109 -7.64 -2.00 -0.87
N GLU A 110 -6.68 -2.27 -1.77
CA GLU A 110 -6.59 -1.63 -3.10
C GLU A 110 -7.80 -2.00 -3.97
N ARG A 111 -8.16 -3.29 -4.03
CA ARG A 111 -9.32 -3.78 -4.82
C ARG A 111 -10.65 -3.14 -4.42
N PHE A 112 -10.80 -2.74 -3.16
CA PHE A 112 -12.00 -2.06 -2.65
C PHE A 112 -11.83 -0.55 -2.44
N GLY A 113 -10.70 0.04 -2.87
CA GLY A 113 -10.47 1.48 -2.80
C GLY A 113 -10.32 2.05 -1.38
N VAL A 114 -10.01 1.21 -0.39
CA VAL A 114 -9.86 1.57 1.03
C VAL A 114 -8.39 1.59 1.50
N LEU A 115 -7.43 1.47 0.58
CA LEU A 115 -6.01 1.43 0.91
C LEU A 115 -5.52 2.65 1.71
N GLY A 116 -6.01 3.85 1.38
CA GLY A 116 -5.63 5.10 2.04
C GLY A 116 -6.03 5.23 3.51
N VAL A 117 -6.98 4.40 3.97
CA VAL A 117 -7.40 4.33 5.39
C VAL A 117 -6.91 3.07 6.10
N SER A 118 -6.30 2.14 5.36
CA SER A 118 -5.71 0.93 5.92
C SER A 118 -4.48 1.29 6.76
N LYS A 119 -4.31 0.60 7.88
CA LYS A 119 -3.19 0.80 8.81
C LYS A 119 -2.54 -0.54 9.07
N GLY A 120 -1.21 -0.53 9.15
CA GLY A 120 -0.46 -1.71 9.55
C GLY A 120 -0.53 -2.00 11.02
N PRO A 121 -0.17 -3.24 11.40
CA PRO A 121 0.09 -3.55 12.80
C PRO A 121 1.14 -2.55 13.31
N LYS A 122 0.87 -2.03 14.51
CA LYS A 122 1.84 -1.23 15.27
C LYS A 122 2.83 -2.15 15.97
#